data_AF-A0AAN8BDX8-F1
#
_entry.id   AF-A0AAN8BDX8-F1
#
_cell.length_a   1.000
_cell.length_b   1.000
_cell.length_c   1.000
_cell.angle_alpha   90.00
_cell.angle_beta   90.00
_cell.angle_gamma   90.00
#
_symmetry.space_group_name_H-M   'P 1'
#
loop_
_entity.id
_entity.type
_entity.pdbx_description
1 polymer ?
#
loop_
_entity_poly.entity_id
_entity_poly.type
_entity_poly.pdbx_seq_one_letter_code
_entity_poly.pdbx_strand_id
1 'polypeptide(L)'
;MLVDFSADYPDGSNSSEYLVQPTRYLPENFTYAQNLPCPERLPSMKGLIEVNMTEIPMEEIELRSSKYFDIEFGGHWKPKDCRPRWKVAILIPFRNRHKHLPILFQHLIPMLQRQRLQFAFYVIEQSGSQPFNRAMLFNVGFLEAMKDLDWDCLIFHDVDHIPENFSGEARRIVGECTGT
;
A
#
# COMPACT_ATOMS: atom_id res chain seq x y z
N MET A 1 21.10 30.83 1.06
CA MET A 1 20.05 31.80 1.44
C MET A 1 19.51 31.33 2.77
N LEU A 2 20.10 31.84 3.86
CA LEU A 2 19.67 31.60 5.24
C LEU A 2 18.67 32.70 5.59
N VAL A 3 17.56 32.35 6.24
CA VAL A 3 16.69 33.35 6.88
C VAL A 3 16.33 32.86 8.28
N ASP A 4 16.48 33.81 9.19
CA ASP A 4 16.67 33.75 10.62
C ASP A 4 15.37 33.54 11.43
N PHE A 5 15.51 33.06 12.66
CA PHE A 5 14.45 32.78 13.62
C PHE A 5 14.36 33.93 14.61
N SER A 6 13.21 34.61 14.70
CA SER A 6 12.94 35.53 15.80
C SER A 6 11.49 35.38 16.27
N ALA A 7 11.35 34.96 17.53
CA ALA A 7 10.12 34.92 18.28
C ALA A 7 9.97 36.22 19.07
N ASP A 8 8.79 36.84 19.03
CA ASP A 8 8.32 37.79 20.04
C ASP A 8 6.78 37.75 20.11
N TYR A 9 6.26 37.64 21.35
CA TYR A 9 4.84 37.58 21.73
C TYR A 9 4.21 38.98 21.79
N PRO A 10 2.86 39.09 21.76
CA PRO A 10 2.23 39.57 22.98
C PRO A 10 0.96 38.79 23.41
N ASP A 11 0.80 38.78 24.74
CA ASP A 11 -0.27 38.22 25.56
C ASP A 11 -1.62 38.96 25.39
N GLY A 12 -2.74 38.26 25.57
CA GLY A 12 -4.05 38.90 25.65
C GLY A 12 -5.29 38.07 25.30
N SER A 13 -5.82 37.35 26.30
CA SER A 13 -7.25 37.16 26.61
C SER A 13 -8.14 36.23 25.76
N ASN A 14 -8.51 35.11 26.40
CA ASN A 14 -9.71 34.27 26.27
C ASN A 14 -10.81 34.66 25.26
N SER A 15 -11.09 33.73 24.35
CA SER A 15 -12.45 33.38 23.90
C SER A 15 -12.44 31.92 23.44
N SER A 16 -13.47 31.19 23.84
CA SER A 16 -13.66 29.76 23.62
C SER A 16 -13.78 29.41 22.12
N GLU A 17 -12.66 29.19 21.45
CA GLU A 17 -12.62 28.48 20.17
C GLU A 17 -11.50 27.44 20.23
N TYR A 18 -11.85 26.22 20.63
CA TYR A 18 -11.09 25.06 20.19
C TYR A 18 -11.22 25.01 18.67
N LEU A 19 -10.30 25.66 17.97
CA LEU A 19 -10.03 25.42 16.57
C LEU A 19 -9.68 23.94 16.43
N VAL A 20 -10.69 23.12 16.14
CA VAL A 20 -10.51 21.75 15.68
C VAL A 20 -9.65 21.87 14.44
N GLN A 21 -8.37 21.51 14.56
CA GLN A 21 -7.52 21.38 13.38
C GLN A 21 -8.27 20.48 12.38
N PRO A 22 -8.52 20.93 11.14
CA PRO A 22 -9.21 20.10 10.17
C PRO A 22 -8.33 18.86 9.95
N THR A 23 -8.78 17.72 10.46
CA THR A 23 -8.08 16.47 10.21
C THR A 23 -8.14 16.23 8.70
N ARG A 24 -7.01 15.91 8.05
CA ARG A 24 -7.00 15.58 6.61
C ARG A 24 -7.75 14.27 6.29
N TYR A 25 -8.50 13.71 7.23
CA TYR A 25 -9.20 12.44 7.13
C TYR A 25 -10.69 12.71 7.07
N LEU A 26 -11.41 11.94 6.25
CA LEU A 26 -12.86 12.02 6.24
C LEU A 26 -13.48 11.63 7.59
N PRO A 27 -14.65 12.20 7.94
CA PRO A 27 -15.43 11.74 9.09
C PRO A 27 -15.87 10.28 8.89
N GLU A 28 -16.00 9.55 10.00
CA GLU A 28 -16.28 8.10 10.01
C GLU A 28 -17.59 7.72 9.29
N ASN A 29 -18.56 8.63 9.25
CA ASN A 29 -19.89 8.41 8.65
C ASN A 29 -19.99 8.84 7.17
N PHE A 30 -18.87 9.00 6.47
CA PHE A 30 -18.88 9.35 5.05
C PHE A 30 -19.33 8.17 4.19
N THR A 31 -20.37 8.38 3.39
CA THR A 31 -20.93 7.35 2.50
C THR A 31 -20.25 7.40 1.13
N TYR A 32 -19.70 6.27 0.70
CA TYR A 32 -19.09 6.10 -0.60
C TYR A 32 -20.16 6.01 -1.70
N ALA A 33 -19.87 6.54 -2.88
CA ALA A 33 -20.65 6.27 -4.08
C ALA A 33 -19.73 5.64 -5.13
N GLN A 34 -20.22 4.59 -5.79
CA GLN A 34 -19.45 3.80 -6.75
C GLN A 34 -18.81 4.63 -7.87
N ASN A 35 -19.45 5.75 -8.25
CA ASN A 35 -18.99 6.62 -9.33
C ASN A 35 -18.04 7.73 -8.88
N LEU A 36 -17.80 7.88 -7.57
CA LEU A 36 -16.91 8.91 -7.02
C LEU A 36 -15.51 8.34 -6.74
N PRO A 37 -14.45 9.15 -6.92
CA PRO A 37 -13.11 8.77 -6.48
C PRO A 37 -13.09 8.39 -5.00
N CYS A 38 -12.37 7.33 -4.66
CA CYS A 38 -12.13 6.96 -3.28
C CYS A 38 -11.46 8.13 -2.53
N PRO A 39 -11.71 8.30 -1.22
CA PRO A 39 -11.06 9.33 -0.43
C PRO A 39 -9.54 9.19 -0.41
N GLU A 40 -8.82 10.31 -0.41
CA GLU A 40 -7.35 10.30 -0.36
C GLU A 40 -6.83 9.80 1.00
N ARG A 41 -7.58 10.05 2.07
CA ARG A 41 -7.21 9.66 3.43
C ARG A 41 -8.43 9.18 4.21
N LEU A 42 -8.35 7.93 4.67
CA LEU A 42 -9.38 7.28 5.46
C LEU A 42 -8.93 7.12 6.91
N PRO A 43 -9.85 7.23 7.89
CA PRO A 43 -9.54 6.93 9.29
C PRO A 43 -8.94 5.53 9.48
N SER A 44 -9.35 4.55 8.66
CA SER A 44 -8.84 3.17 8.65
C SER A 44 -7.36 3.04 8.29
N MET A 45 -6.76 4.08 7.71
CA MET A 45 -5.33 4.15 7.40
C MET A 45 -4.50 4.59 8.62
N LYS A 46 -5.11 4.88 9.77
CA LYS A 46 -4.39 5.21 11.00
C LYS A 46 -4.05 3.94 11.78
N GLY A 47 -3.00 4.03 12.59
CA GLY A 47 -2.63 3.01 13.56
C GLY A 47 -1.51 2.09 13.08
N LEU A 48 -1.01 1.31 14.04
CA LEU A 48 0.05 0.35 13.83
C LEU A 48 -0.52 -0.96 13.31
N ILE A 49 0.29 -1.67 12.52
CA ILE A 49 0.02 -3.04 12.12
C ILE A 49 0.60 -3.93 13.21
N GLU A 50 -0.23 -4.81 13.76
CA GLU A 50 0.28 -5.88 14.63
C GLU A 50 1.02 -6.89 13.75
N VAL A 51 2.34 -6.91 13.86
CA VAL A 51 3.20 -7.76 13.03
C VAL A 51 3.17 -9.19 13.55
N ASN A 52 2.69 -10.12 12.73
CA ASN A 52 2.64 -11.55 13.03
C ASN A 52 3.58 -12.33 12.11
N MET A 53 4.74 -12.74 12.62
CA MET A 53 5.75 -13.48 11.85
C MET A 53 5.55 -15.01 11.89
N THR A 54 4.36 -15.48 12.29
CA THR A 54 4.08 -16.91 12.35
C THR A 54 4.09 -17.50 10.94
N GLU A 55 4.89 -18.54 10.73
CA GLU A 55 4.92 -19.24 9.45
C GLU A 55 3.58 -19.94 9.21
N ILE A 56 2.98 -19.65 8.07
CA ILE A 56 1.73 -20.27 7.61
C ILE A 56 1.92 -20.79 6.19
N PRO A 57 1.27 -21.92 5.84
CA PRO A 57 1.34 -22.46 4.48
C PRO A 57 0.77 -21.47 3.45
N MET A 58 1.30 -21.51 2.23
CA MET A 58 0.83 -20.64 1.15
C MET A 58 -0.63 -20.91 0.80
N GLU A 59 -1.05 -22.17 0.87
CA GLU A 59 -2.42 -22.62 0.60
C GLU A 59 -3.43 -21.98 1.57
N GLU A 60 -3.04 -21.80 2.83
CA GLU A 60 -3.88 -21.13 3.83
C GLU A 60 -4.06 -19.65 3.48
N ILE A 61 -2.99 -18.99 3.03
CA ILE A 61 -3.05 -17.59 2.57
C ILE A 61 -3.92 -17.44 1.34
N GLU A 62 -3.79 -18.31 0.34
CA GLU A 62 -4.60 -18.26 -0.88
C GLU A 62 -6.09 -18.46 -0.58
N LEU A 63 -6.40 -19.44 0.27
CA LEU A 63 -7.77 -19.67 0.74
C LEU A 63 -8.31 -18.46 1.50
N ARG A 64 -7.51 -17.88 2.41
CA ARG A 64 -7.93 -16.70 3.18
C ARG A 64 -8.12 -15.47 2.29
N SER A 65 -7.23 -15.29 1.32
CA SER A 65 -7.23 -14.19 0.37
C SER A 65 -8.46 -14.20 -0.53
N SER A 66 -8.79 -15.37 -1.09
CA SER A 66 -9.99 -15.53 -1.91
C SER A 66 -11.28 -15.43 -1.09
N LYS A 67 -11.34 -16.07 0.08
CA LYS A 67 -12.58 -16.19 0.86
C LYS A 67 -12.95 -14.94 1.66
N TYR A 68 -11.98 -14.23 2.22
CA TYR A 68 -12.24 -13.12 3.15
C TYR A 68 -11.78 -11.76 2.62
N PHE A 69 -10.79 -11.75 1.72
CA PHE A 69 -10.26 -10.51 1.17
C PHE A 69 -10.73 -10.24 -0.26
N ASP A 70 -11.57 -11.09 -0.87
CA ASP A 70 -12.04 -10.93 -2.26
C ASP A 70 -10.88 -10.73 -3.26
N ILE A 71 -9.71 -11.34 -3.01
CA ILE A 71 -8.60 -11.29 -3.97
C ILE A 71 -8.95 -12.17 -5.17
N GLU A 72 -8.94 -11.56 -6.35
CA GLU A 72 -9.18 -12.21 -7.63
C GLU A 72 -7.94 -12.97 -8.11
N PHE A 73 -8.12 -13.79 -9.15
CA PHE A 73 -7.02 -14.56 -9.74
C PHE A 73 -5.84 -13.65 -10.15
N GLY A 74 -4.62 -14.17 -10.00
CA GLY A 74 -3.40 -13.39 -10.23
C GLY A 74 -3.10 -12.33 -9.16
N GLY A 75 -3.80 -12.35 -8.02
CA GLY A 75 -3.55 -11.43 -6.91
C GLY A 75 -4.17 -10.04 -7.10
N HIS A 76 -5.17 -9.92 -7.98
CA HIS A 76 -5.85 -8.67 -8.30
C HIS A 76 -6.88 -8.28 -7.23
N TRP A 77 -7.00 -6.98 -6.96
CA TRP A 77 -8.07 -6.44 -6.13
C TRP A 77 -8.42 -5.00 -6.52
N LYS A 78 -9.69 -4.63 -6.35
CA LYS A 78 -10.17 -3.24 -6.47
C LYS A 78 -11.37 -2.99 -5.54
N PRO A 79 -11.54 -1.77 -5.03
CA PRO A 79 -12.73 -1.42 -4.26
C PRO A 79 -13.99 -1.51 -5.14
N LYS A 80 -15.10 -2.02 -4.57
CA LYS A 80 -16.40 -2.17 -5.25
C LYS A 80 -17.38 -1.03 -4.96
N ASP A 81 -17.01 -0.16 -4.01
CA ASP A 81 -17.84 0.90 -3.42
C ASP A 81 -17.39 2.32 -3.81
N CYS A 82 -16.22 2.47 -4.44
CA CYS A 82 -15.72 3.74 -4.98
C CYS A 82 -14.75 3.49 -6.13
N ARG A 83 -14.47 4.53 -6.93
CA ARG A 83 -13.47 4.46 -8.00
C ARG A 83 -12.06 4.63 -7.43
N PRO A 84 -11.15 3.65 -7.55
CA PRO A 84 -9.79 3.77 -7.02
C PRO A 84 -9.07 4.96 -7.66
N ARG A 85 -8.26 5.67 -6.86
CA ARG A 85 -7.45 6.80 -7.36
C ARG A 85 -6.18 6.34 -8.08
N TRP A 86 -5.67 5.18 -7.69
CA TRP A 86 -4.40 4.65 -8.15
C TRP A 86 -4.55 3.16 -8.43
N LYS A 87 -4.04 2.75 -9.59
CA LYS A 87 -3.74 1.37 -9.96
C LYS A 87 -2.26 1.12 -9.65
N VAL A 88 -1.97 0.14 -8.80
CA VAL A 88 -0.61 -0.14 -8.30
C VAL A 88 -0.18 -1.59 -8.57
N ALA A 89 0.91 -1.78 -9.30
CA ALA A 89 1.56 -3.08 -9.41
C ALA A 89 2.63 -3.25 -8.32
N ILE A 90 2.56 -4.32 -7.53
CA ILE A 90 3.56 -4.62 -6.50
C ILE A 90 4.49 -5.73 -7.03
N LEU A 91 5.73 -5.36 -7.32
CA LEU A 91 6.76 -6.25 -7.86
C LEU A 91 7.61 -6.80 -6.72
N ILE A 92 7.62 -8.13 -6.58
CA ILE A 92 8.33 -8.83 -5.50
C ILE A 92 9.36 -9.77 -6.14
N PRO A 93 10.66 -9.46 -6.04
CA PRO A 93 11.70 -10.33 -6.56
C PRO A 93 11.85 -11.51 -5.59
N PHE A 94 11.85 -12.73 -6.12
CA PHE A 94 11.72 -13.93 -5.31
C PHE A 94 12.75 -14.99 -5.67
N ARG A 95 13.31 -15.64 -4.64
CA ARG A 95 14.09 -16.88 -4.77
C ARG A 95 14.23 -17.55 -3.41
N ASN A 96 13.83 -18.81 -3.29
CA ASN A 96 14.01 -19.65 -2.10
C ASN A 96 13.53 -19.02 -0.78
N ARG A 97 12.51 -18.14 -0.82
CA ARG A 97 11.98 -17.40 0.35
C ARG A 97 10.53 -17.79 0.64
N HIS A 98 10.16 -19.04 0.39
CA HIS A 98 8.77 -19.54 0.45
C HIS A 98 8.07 -19.31 1.79
N LYS A 99 8.82 -19.21 2.90
CA LYS A 99 8.28 -18.88 4.23
C LYS A 99 7.93 -17.40 4.42
N HIS A 100 8.61 -16.50 3.71
CA HIS A 100 8.41 -15.05 3.87
C HIS A 100 7.22 -14.55 3.06
N LEU A 101 6.96 -15.16 1.89
CA LEU A 101 5.89 -14.70 0.99
C LEU A 101 4.48 -14.79 1.61
N PRO A 102 4.08 -15.87 2.31
CA PRO A 102 2.81 -15.94 3.03
C PRO A 102 2.69 -14.86 4.12
N ILE A 103 3.77 -14.65 4.89
CA ILE A 103 3.84 -13.62 5.93
C ILE A 103 3.68 -12.23 5.29
N LEU A 104 4.31 -11.98 4.15
CA LEU A 104 4.17 -10.72 3.43
C LEU A 104 2.71 -10.44 3.05
N PHE A 105 2.06 -11.40 2.40
CA PHE A 105 0.66 -11.25 1.96
C PHE A 105 -0.31 -11.09 3.13
N GLN A 106 -0.06 -11.73 4.27
CA GLN A 106 -0.83 -11.53 5.49
C GLN A 106 -0.91 -10.07 5.94
N HIS A 107 0.14 -9.27 5.72
CA HIS A 107 0.19 -7.88 6.16
C HIS A 107 -0.11 -6.89 5.03
N LEU A 108 0.40 -7.14 3.82
CA LEU A 108 0.19 -6.24 2.69
C LEU A 108 -1.26 -6.21 2.22
N ILE A 109 -1.95 -7.35 2.14
CA ILE A 109 -3.33 -7.39 1.60
C ILE A 109 -4.27 -6.48 2.43
N PRO A 110 -4.40 -6.64 3.76
CA PRO A 110 -5.28 -5.78 4.54
C PRO A 110 -4.86 -4.31 4.51
N MET A 111 -3.55 -4.04 4.46
CA MET A 111 -3.02 -2.68 4.38
C MET A 111 -3.45 -2.00 3.08
N LEU A 112 -3.19 -2.62 1.93
CA LEU A 112 -3.49 -2.05 0.61
C LEU A 112 -5.01 -1.88 0.39
N GLN A 113 -5.82 -2.80 0.91
CA GLN A 113 -7.29 -2.69 0.85
C GLN A 113 -7.82 -1.51 1.66
N ARG A 114 -7.27 -1.25 2.85
CA ARG A 114 -7.62 -0.07 3.66
C ARG A 114 -7.28 1.24 2.96
N GLN A 115 -6.27 1.23 2.10
CA GLN A 115 -5.89 2.37 1.26
C GLN A 115 -6.76 2.51 0.01
N ARG A 116 -7.69 1.59 -0.25
CA ARG A 116 -8.64 1.60 -1.39
C ARG A 116 -7.94 1.72 -2.75
N LEU A 117 -6.79 1.08 -2.89
CA LEU A 117 -6.05 1.00 -4.15
C LEU A 117 -6.64 -0.07 -5.06
N GLN A 118 -6.53 0.08 -6.37
CA GLN A 118 -6.58 -1.07 -7.26
C GLN A 118 -5.16 -1.64 -7.32
N PHE A 119 -4.96 -2.93 -7.09
CA PHE A 119 -3.61 -3.49 -7.08
C PHE A 119 -3.54 -4.92 -7.58
N ALA A 120 -2.33 -5.34 -7.94
CA ALA A 120 -1.97 -6.74 -8.18
C ALA A 120 -0.55 -7.04 -7.68
N PHE A 121 -0.29 -8.30 -7.36
CA PHE A 121 1.03 -8.77 -6.95
C PHE A 121 1.71 -9.53 -8.08
N TYR A 122 2.96 -9.16 -8.37
CA TYR A 122 3.81 -9.84 -9.33
C TYR A 122 5.02 -10.41 -8.59
N VAL A 123 5.04 -11.73 -8.40
CA VAL A 123 6.16 -12.44 -7.77
C VAL A 123 7.09 -12.92 -8.88
N ILE A 124 8.26 -12.28 -9.02
CA ILE A 124 9.23 -12.57 -10.08
C ILE A 124 10.29 -13.52 -9.55
N GLU A 125 10.14 -14.80 -9.86
CA GLU A 125 11.06 -15.85 -9.42
C GLU A 125 12.32 -15.93 -10.30
N GLN A 126 13.50 -15.94 -9.66
CA GLN A 126 14.74 -16.27 -10.35
C GLN A 126 15.08 -17.75 -10.21
N SER A 127 14.88 -18.49 -11.29
CA SER A 127 15.29 -19.90 -11.38
C SER A 127 16.80 -20.07 -11.61
N GLY A 128 17.30 -21.26 -11.29
CA GLY A 128 18.70 -21.66 -11.52
C GLY A 128 19.65 -21.33 -10.37
N SER A 129 20.94 -21.56 -10.61
CA SER A 129 22.00 -21.45 -9.60
C SER A 129 22.80 -20.14 -9.64
N GLN A 130 22.55 -19.29 -10.63
CA GLN A 130 23.26 -18.01 -10.80
C GLN A 130 23.03 -17.08 -9.60
N PRO A 131 23.92 -16.10 -9.33
CA PRO A 131 23.70 -15.12 -8.26
C PRO A 131 22.35 -14.40 -8.38
N PHE A 132 21.73 -14.08 -7.24
CA PHE A 132 20.45 -13.38 -7.24
C PHE A 132 20.61 -11.95 -7.79
N ASN A 133 19.85 -11.61 -8.82
CA ASN A 133 19.91 -10.32 -9.50
C ASN A 133 18.60 -9.56 -9.32
N ARG A 134 18.48 -8.88 -8.17
CA ARG A 134 17.29 -8.11 -7.78
C ARG A 134 16.87 -7.08 -8.83
N ALA A 135 17.82 -6.32 -9.38
CA ALA A 135 17.54 -5.28 -10.36
C ALA A 135 16.97 -5.84 -11.67
N MET A 136 17.52 -6.97 -12.15
CA MET A 136 17.00 -7.66 -13.33
C MET A 136 15.56 -8.13 -13.12
N LEU A 137 15.24 -8.71 -11.96
CA LEU A 137 13.88 -9.19 -11.66
C LEU A 137 12.87 -8.04 -11.60
N PHE A 138 13.27 -6.88 -11.10
CA PHE A 138 12.43 -5.68 -11.16
C PHE A 138 12.17 -5.20 -12.59
N ASN A 139 13.19 -5.20 -13.45
CA ASN A 139 13.01 -4.84 -14.86
C ASN A 139 12.07 -5.82 -15.59
N VAL A 140 12.23 -7.12 -15.33
CA VAL A 140 11.30 -8.15 -15.86
C VAL A 140 9.90 -7.93 -15.32
N GLY A 141 9.76 -7.72 -14.01
CA GLY A 141 8.48 -7.46 -13.36
C GLY A 141 7.76 -6.24 -13.91
N PHE A 142 8.49 -5.15 -14.19
CA PHE A 142 7.95 -3.97 -14.85
C PHE A 142 7.37 -4.32 -16.23
N LEU A 143 8.15 -5.01 -17.07
CA LEU A 143 7.71 -5.37 -18.42
C LEU A 143 6.50 -6.30 -18.42
N GLU A 144 6.43 -7.26 -17.50
CA GLU A 144 5.28 -8.16 -17.40
C GLU A 144 4.05 -7.47 -16.82
N ALA A 145 4.19 -6.64 -15.78
CA ALA A 145 3.07 -5.91 -15.20
C ALA A 145 2.42 -4.95 -16.21
N MET A 146 3.22 -4.26 -17.04
CA MET A 146 2.71 -3.35 -18.06
C MET A 146 1.98 -4.04 -19.23
N LYS A 147 2.08 -5.38 -19.37
CA LYS A 147 1.26 -6.15 -20.33
C LYS A 147 -0.12 -6.51 -19.78
N ASP A 148 -0.26 -6.53 -18.46
CA ASP A 148 -1.45 -6.99 -17.76
C ASP A 148 -2.47 -5.85 -17.60
N LEU A 149 -2.01 -4.70 -17.09
CA LEU A 149 -2.81 -3.49 -16.95
C LEU A 149 -1.94 -2.25 -17.20
N ASP A 150 -2.59 -1.17 -17.60
CA ASP A 150 -2.00 0.17 -17.56
C ASP A 150 -1.93 0.65 -16.10
N TRP A 151 -0.85 0.30 -15.40
CA TRP A 151 -0.66 0.65 -13.99
C TRP A 151 -0.19 2.10 -13.83
N ASP A 152 -0.75 2.84 -12.85
CA ASP A 152 -0.35 4.23 -12.59
C ASP A 152 0.96 4.30 -11.78
N CYS A 153 1.22 3.27 -10.97
CA CYS A 153 2.39 3.17 -10.12
C CYS A 153 2.91 1.73 -10.06
N LEU A 154 4.23 1.59 -9.95
CA LEU A 154 4.88 0.32 -9.65
C LEU A 154 5.66 0.43 -8.33
N ILE A 155 5.48 -0.56 -7.46
CA ILE A 155 6.17 -0.68 -6.18
C ILE A 155 7.19 -1.80 -6.28
N PHE A 156 8.45 -1.49 -6.01
CA PHE A 156 9.52 -2.46 -5.88
C PHE A 156 9.63 -2.90 -4.42
N HIS A 157 9.13 -4.09 -4.10
CA HIS A 157 8.98 -4.54 -2.73
C HIS A 157 9.82 -5.79 -2.44
N ASP A 158 10.66 -5.76 -1.40
CA ASP A 158 11.40 -6.94 -0.97
C ASP A 158 10.51 -7.90 -0.18
N VAL A 159 10.71 -9.21 -0.34
CA VAL A 159 9.84 -10.22 0.28
C VAL A 159 9.88 -10.24 1.81
N ASP A 160 10.92 -9.68 2.42
CA ASP A 160 11.18 -9.69 3.87
C ASP A 160 10.92 -8.34 4.56
N HIS A 161 10.45 -7.31 3.86
CA HIS A 161 10.12 -6.01 4.44
C HIS A 161 8.64 -5.91 4.81
N ILE A 162 8.28 -6.18 6.06
CA ILE A 162 6.88 -6.12 6.53
C ILE A 162 6.54 -4.69 7.00
N PRO A 163 5.38 -4.12 6.60
CA PRO A 163 4.97 -2.81 7.10
C PRO A 163 4.51 -2.86 8.56
N GLU A 164 4.87 -1.84 9.34
CA GLU A 164 4.48 -1.70 10.75
C GLU A 164 3.35 -0.67 10.97
N ASN A 165 2.91 0.02 9.90
CA ASN A 165 1.93 1.10 10.01
C ASN A 165 1.05 1.20 8.75
N PHE A 166 -0.26 1.31 8.95
CA PHE A 166 -1.24 1.44 7.86
C PHE A 166 -1.13 2.78 7.11
N SER A 167 -0.61 3.81 7.79
CA SER A 167 -0.41 5.17 7.25
C SER A 167 0.85 5.30 6.42
N GLY A 168 1.59 4.21 6.21
CA GLY A 168 2.61 4.11 5.18
C GLY A 168 1.96 4.46 3.84
N GLU A 169 1.96 5.75 3.52
CA GLU A 169 1.33 6.29 2.33
C GLU A 169 1.96 5.53 1.17
N ALA A 170 1.16 4.92 0.28
CA ALA A 170 1.71 4.29 -0.90
C ALA A 170 2.73 5.24 -1.56
N ARG A 171 2.46 6.56 -1.58
CA ARG A 171 3.41 7.63 -1.97
C ARG A 171 4.82 7.62 -1.34
N ARG A 172 5.03 7.05 -0.16
CA ARG A 172 6.38 6.88 0.46
C ARG A 172 7.06 5.57 0.06
N ILE A 173 6.30 4.56 -0.32
CA ILE A 173 6.80 3.27 -0.82
C ILE A 173 7.00 3.34 -2.35
N VAL A 174 6.24 4.21 -3.00
CA VAL A 174 6.13 4.41 -4.43
C VAL A 174 7.12 5.48 -4.87
N GLY A 175 8.14 5.10 -5.64
CA GLY A 175 8.78 6.03 -6.55
C GLY A 175 7.70 6.61 -7.47
N GLU A 176 7.70 7.94 -7.64
CA GLU A 176 6.70 8.77 -8.33
C GLU A 176 5.71 7.99 -9.23
N CYS A 177 4.46 7.85 -8.79
CA CYS A 177 3.35 7.48 -9.65
C CYS A 177 3.31 8.44 -10.84
N THR A 178 3.44 7.93 -12.06
CA THR A 178 3.22 8.74 -13.26
C THR A 178 1.72 8.93 -13.42
N GLY A 179 1.16 9.95 -12.77
CA GLY A 179 -0.19 10.41 -13.05
C GLY A 179 -0.19 11.10 -14.41
N THR A 180 -0.96 10.58 -15.37
CA THR A 180 -1.48 11.40 -16.48
C THR A 180 -2.57 12.34 -15.97
#